data_AF-A0A962CXE7-F1
#
_entry.id   AF-A0A962CXE7-F1
#
_cell.length_a   1.000
_cell.length_b   1.000
_cell.length_c   1.000
_cell.angle_alpha   90.00
_cell.angle_beta   90.00
_cell.angle_gamma   90.00
#
_symmetry.space_group_name_H-M   'P 1'
#
loop_
_entity.id
_entity.type
_entity.pdbx_description
1 polymer ?
#
loop_
_entity_poly.entity_id
_entity_poly.type
_entity_poly.pdbx_seq_one_letter_code
_entity_poly.pdbx_strand_id
1 'polypeptide(L)' 'MKKVRNTVARLSIMGKGGVHDKTNKAKRRREKQSFKKQIRTKDFGPFCLCGL' A
#
# COMPACT_ATOMS: atom_id res chain seq x y z
N MET A 1 10.41 15.73 -17.35
CA MET A 1 9.95 14.35 -17.02
C MET A 1 11.06 13.36 -17.37
N LYS A 2 11.50 12.50 -16.43
CA LYS A 2 12.58 11.53 -16.73
C LYS A 2 12.05 10.46 -17.71
N LYS A 3 12.69 10.32 -18.88
CA LYS A 3 12.37 9.28 -19.85
C LYS A 3 12.62 7.90 -19.24
N VAL A 4 11.62 7.02 -19.31
CA VAL A 4 11.74 5.64 -18.83
C VAL A 4 12.59 4.88 -19.83
N ARG A 5 13.77 4.42 -19.39
CA ARG A 5 14.74 3.74 -20.26
C ARG A 5 14.21 2.41 -20.81
N ASN A 6 13.37 1.70 -20.05
CA ASN A 6 12.72 0.46 -20.48
C ASN A 6 11.37 0.29 -19.75
N THR A 7 10.28 0.38 -20.51
CA THR A 7 8.90 0.29 -20.00
C THR A 7 8.54 -1.11 -19.52
N VAL A 8 8.93 -2.15 -20.27
CA VAL A 8 8.65 -3.56 -19.94
C VAL A 8 9.35 -3.98 -18.64
N ALA A 9 10.62 -3.60 -18.50
CA ALA A 9 11.38 -3.84 -17.27
C ALA A 9 10.77 -3.08 -16.08
N ARG A 10 10.35 -1.82 -16.28
CA ARG A 10 9.70 -1.03 -15.23
C ARG A 10 8.38 -1.66 -14.79
N LEU A 11 7.52 -2.07 -15.73
CA LEU A 11 6.27 -2.76 -15.45
C LEU A 11 6.50 -4.07 -14.69
N SER A 12 7.52 -4.83 -15.08
CA SER A 12 7.88 -6.08 -14.39
C SER A 12 8.35 -5.85 -12.95
N ILE A 13 9.13 -4.79 -12.71
CA ILE A 13 9.58 -4.38 -11.36
C ILE A 13 8.39 -3.91 -10.53
N MET A 14 7.49 -3.12 -11.12
CA MET A 14 6.28 -2.64 -10.45
C MET A 14 5.32 -3.79 -10.09
N GLY A 15 5.14 -4.76 -10.99
CA GLY A 15 4.25 -5.90 -10.77
C GLY A 15 4.81 -6.93 -9.78
N LYS A 16 6.12 -7.21 -9.82
CA LYS A 16 6.78 -8.17 -8.91
C LYS A 16 7.13 -7.56 -7.54
N GLY A 17 7.12 -6.23 -7.43
CA GLY A 17 7.61 -5.49 -6.28
C GLY A 17 9.14 -5.53 -6.18
N GLY A 18 9.73 -4.54 -5.50
CA GLY A 18 11.15 -4.56 -5.21
C GLY A 18 11.50 -5.65 -4.19
N VAL A 19 12.79 -6.00 -4.06
CA VAL A 19 13.26 -6.92 -3.00
C VAL A 19 12.80 -6.46 -1.61
N HIS A 20 12.78 -5.13 -1.41
CA HIS A 20 12.32 -4.51 -0.17
C HIS A 20 10.87 -4.86 0.20
N ASP A 21 9.99 -4.99 -0.80
CA ASP A 21 8.57 -5.28 -0.64
C ASP A 21 8.28 -6.72 -0.21
N LYS A 22 9.25 -7.62 -0.38
CA LYS A 22 9.15 -9.05 -0.05
C LYS A 22 9.73 -9.40 1.32
N THR A 23 10.31 -8.42 2.02
CA THR A 23 10.90 -8.67 3.35
C THR A 23 9.82 -8.96 4.39
N ASN A 24 10.15 -9.78 5.39
CA ASN A 24 9.28 -10.00 6.55
C ASN A 24 8.89 -8.69 7.25
N LYS A 25 9.78 -7.69 7.27
CA LYS A 25 9.50 -6.36 7.81
C LYS A 25 8.42 -5.63 7.00
N ALA A 26 8.48 -5.67 5.67
CA ALA A 26 7.47 -5.09 4.80
C ALA A 26 6.11 -5.78 4.95
N LYS A 27 6.09 -7.12 5.07
CA LYS A 27 4.88 -7.90 5.35
C LYS A 27 4.22 -7.46 6.66
N ARG A 28 4.96 -7.44 7.77
CA ARG A 28 4.46 -6.98 9.09
C ARG A 28 3.92 -5.56 9.05
N ARG A 29 4.57 -4.66 8.31
CA ARG A 29 4.11 -3.26 8.16
C ARG A 29 2.75 -3.20 7.46
N ARG A 30 2.58 -3.95 6.37
CA ARG A 30 1.32 -4.02 5.60
C ARG A 30 0.20 -4.61 6.44
N GLU A 31 0.46 -5.69 7.17
CA GLU A 31 -0.51 -6.34 8.07
C GLU A 31 -0.93 -5.41 9.21
N LYS A 32 0.01 -4.69 9.84
CA LYS A 32 -0.33 -3.70 10.87
C LYS A 32 -1.20 -2.57 10.32
N GLN A 33 -0.92 -2.11 9.10
CA GLN A 33 -1.71 -1.06 8.45
C GLN A 33 -3.11 -1.55 8.07
N SER A 34 -3.24 -2.76 7.53
CA SER A 34 -4.55 -3.34 7.19
C SER A 34 -5.39 -3.58 8.45
N PHE A 35 -4.79 -4.09 9.53
CA PHE A 35 -5.45 -4.26 10.82
C PHE A 35 -5.96 -2.91 11.39
N LYS A 36 -5.12 -1.87 11.40
CA LYS A 36 -5.55 -0.52 11.80
C LYS A 36 -6.69 0.03 10.95
N LYS A 37 -6.65 -0.22 9.63
CA LYS A 37 -7.72 0.19 8.72
C LYS A 37 -9.02 -0.55 9.05
N GLN A 38 -8.94 -1.86 9.29
CA GLN A 38 -10.10 -2.68 9.67
C GLN A 38 -10.74 -2.18 10.97
N ILE A 39 -9.95 -1.96 12.03
CA ILE A 39 -10.43 -1.37 13.30
C ILE A 39 -11.14 -0.05 13.02
N ARG A 40 -10.49 0.86 12.30
CA ARG A 40 -11.07 2.17 11.98
C ARG A 40 -12.41 2.05 11.25
N THR A 41 -12.52 1.14 10.28
CA THR A 41 -13.77 0.98 9.50
C THR A 41 -14.86 0.21 10.21
N LYS A 42 -14.51 -0.79 11.04
CA LYS A 42 -15.47 -1.68 11.71
C LYS A 42 -15.98 -1.08 13.02
N ASP A 43 -15.08 -0.51 13.83
CA ASP A 43 -15.39 -0.07 15.19
C ASP A 43 -15.82 1.40 15.24
N PHE A 44 -15.36 2.22 14.29
CA PHE A 44 -15.62 3.66 14.29
C PHE A 44 -16.35 4.18 13.03
N GLY A 45 -16.67 3.27 12.09
CA GLY A 45 -17.24 3.62 10.80
C GLY A 45 -16.33 4.53 9.95
N PRO A 46 -16.70 4.83 8.68
CA PRO A 46 -16.16 6.03 8.06
C PRO A 46 -16.57 7.20 8.95
N PHE A 47 -15.61 7.98 9.45
CA PHE A 47 -15.91 9.28 10.05
C PHE A 47 -16.56 10.12 8.95
N CYS A 48 -17.89 10.04 8.87
CA CYS A 48 -18.69 10.80 7.94
C CYS A 48 -18.70 12.21 8.49
N LEU A 49 -17.86 13.08 7.91
CA LEU A 49 -18.07 14.52 7.99
C LEU A 49 -19.33 14.84 7.16
N CYS A 50 -20.49 14.48 7.67
CA CYS A 50 -21.76 15.07 7.26
C CYS A 50 -22.13 16.03 8.39
N GLY A 51 -21.78 17.31 8.24
CA GLY A 51 -22.14 18.37 9.18
C GLY A 51 -20.99 19.31 9.56
N LEU A 52 -20.48 20.08 8.59
CA LEU A 52 -20.09 21.49 8.73
C LEU A 52 -20.18 22.14 7.35
#